data_AF-A0A4U7DD38-F1
#
_entry.id   AF-A0A4U7DD38-F1
#
_cell.length_a   1.000
_cell.length_b   1.000
_cell.length_c   1.000
_cell.angle_alpha   90.00
_cell.angle_beta   90.00
_cell.angle_gamma   90.00
#
_symmetry.space_group_name_H-M   'P 1'
#
loop_
_entity.id
_entity.type
_entity.pdbx_description
1 polymer ?
#
loop_
_entity_poly.entity_id
_entity_poly.type
_entity_poly.pdbx_seq_one_letter_code
_entity_poly.pdbx_strand_id
1 'polypeptide(L)' 'TDRWNENDIHDGERYARSPLTDAYYRVTRWERIDEEKIRAIGKTEVEREDVPSEWLEVLDDAKMD' A
#
# COMPACT_ATOMS: atom_id res chain seq x y z
N THR A 1 -8.91 -21.76 23.07
CA THR A 1 -7.68 -21.25 22.42
C THR A 1 -8.00 -19.90 21.84
N ASP A 2 -8.00 -18.89 22.73
CA ASP A 2 -8.05 -17.45 22.46
C ASP A 2 -6.83 -17.05 21.61
N ARG A 3 -6.81 -16.16 20.62
CA ARG A 3 -7.76 -15.30 19.92
C ARG A 3 -7.20 -15.12 18.51
N TRP A 4 -7.97 -15.42 17.47
CA TRP A 4 -7.79 -14.74 16.19
C TRP A 4 -8.65 -13.47 16.30
N ASN A 5 -8.02 -12.29 16.31
CA ASN A 5 -8.63 -10.95 16.11
C ASN A 5 -7.98 -9.89 17.01
N GLU A 6 -6.73 -9.56 16.74
CA GLU A 6 -6.41 -8.14 16.65
C GLU A 6 -6.14 -7.93 15.17
N ASN A 7 -7.04 -7.19 14.51
CA ASN A 7 -6.80 -6.74 13.14
C ASN A 7 -5.41 -6.09 13.15
N ASP A 8 -4.44 -6.65 12.43
CA ASP A 8 -3.05 -6.16 12.35
C ASP A 8 -3.07 -4.91 11.45
N ILE A 9 -3.78 -3.91 11.97
CA ILE A 9 -3.97 -2.61 11.36
C ILE A 9 -2.75 -1.81 11.76
N HIS A 10 -1.97 -1.50 10.76
CA HIS A 10 -0.83 -0.62 10.88
C HIS A 10 -1.20 0.75 10.38
N ASP A 11 -0.75 1.75 11.13
CA ASP A 11 -0.74 3.14 10.74
C ASP A 11 0.69 3.53 10.38
N GLY A 12 0.86 4.30 9.31
CA GLY A 12 2.17 4.73 8.82
C GLY A 12 2.06 5.33 7.43
N GLU A 13 3.18 5.55 6.76
CA GLU A 13 3.18 6.08 5.40
C GLU A 13 3.70 5.01 4.44
N ARG A 14 2.84 4.59 3.52
CA ARG A 14 3.19 3.73 2.39
C ARG A 14 2.64 4.32 1.11
N TYR A 15 3.17 3.84 -0.01
CA TYR A 15 2.69 4.21 -1.34
C TYR A 15 2.28 2.96 -2.11
N ALA A 16 1.23 3.10 -2.90
CA ALA A 16 0.71 2.04 -3.76
C ALA A 16 0.32 2.62 -5.11
N ARG A 17 0.50 1.85 -6.18
CA ARG A 17 0.02 2.19 -7.52
C ARG A 17 -1.09 1.22 -7.89
N SER A 18 -2.17 1.72 -8.49
CA SER A 18 -3.21 0.86 -9.05
C SER A 18 -2.82 0.49 -10.49
N PRO A 19 -2.61 -0.80 -10.81
CA PRO A 19 -2.30 -1.22 -12.17
C PRO A 19 -3.49 -1.01 -13.13
N LEU A 20 -4.72 -0.91 -12.60
CA LEU A 20 -5.94 -0.73 -13.40
C LEU A 20 -6.16 0.72 -13.85
N THR A 21 -5.80 1.68 -13.00
CA THR A 21 -6.07 3.11 -13.22
C THR A 21 -4.80 3.94 -13.40
N ASP A 22 -3.63 3.32 -13.24
CA ASP A 22 -2.31 3.94 -13.19
C ASP A 22 -2.17 5.07 -12.14
N ALA A 23 -3.11 5.15 -11.21
CA ALA A 23 -3.14 6.16 -10.16
C ALA A 23 -2.23 5.77 -8.97
N TYR A 24 -1.65 6.78 -8.33
CA TYR A 24 -0.83 6.62 -7.13
C TYR A 24 -1.66 6.93 -5.90
N TYR A 25 -1.42 6.16 -4.83
CA TYR A 25 -2.13 6.27 -3.58
C TYR A 25 -1.13 6.36 -2.43
N ARG A 26 -1.29 7.37 -1.59
CA ARG A 26 -0.65 7.42 -0.27
C ARG A 26 -1.52 6.63 0.69
N VAL A 27 -1.02 5.49 1.15
CA VAL A 27 -1.67 4.60 2.10
C VAL A 27 -1.21 4.98 3.50
N THR A 28 -2.12 5.53 4.28
CA THR A 28 -1.87 5.94 5.67
C THR A 28 -2.22 4.85 6.68
N ARG A 29 -3.04 3.89 6.26
CA ARG A 29 -3.53 2.80 7.11
C ARG A 29 -3.77 1.54 6.30
N TRP A 30 -3.21 0.42 6.75
CA TRP A 30 -3.35 -0.87 6.08
C TRP A 30 -3.48 -2.02 7.07
N GLU A 31 -4.11 -3.09 6.62
CA GLU A 31 -4.21 -4.36 7.34
C GLU A 31 -3.35 -5.40 6.63
N ARG A 32 -2.58 -6.19 7.38
CA ARG A 32 -1.86 -7.34 6.84
C ARG A 32 -2.85 -8.50 6.65
N ILE A 33 -3.05 -8.94 5.41
CA ILE A 33 -3.89 -10.12 5.10
C ILE A 33 -3.01 -11.39 5.15
N ASP A 34 -1.80 -11.32 4.59
CA ASP A 34 -0.84 -12.42 4.53
C ASP A 34 0.59 -11.87 4.73
N GLU A 35 1.60 -12.74 4.84
CA GLU A 35 3.01 -12.33 5.00
C GLU A 35 3.49 -11.36 3.90
N GLU A 36 2.92 -11.48 2.69
CA GLU A 36 3.30 -10.71 1.50
C GLU A 36 2.22 -9.72 1.04
N LYS A 37 1.00 -9.77 1.62
CA LYS A 37 -0.15 -9.00 1.13
C LYS A 37 -0.72 -8.08 2.19
N ILE A 38 -0.95 -6.84 1.79
CA ILE A 38 -1.64 -5.83 2.61
C ILE A 38 -2.92 -5.36 1.93
N ARG A 39 -3.90 -4.98 2.73
CA ARG A 39 -5.10 -4.28 2.32
C ARG A 39 -5.02 -2.83 2.75
N ALA A 40 -5.01 -1.91 1.79
CA ALA A 40 -5.15 -0.49 2.12
C ALA A 40 -6.57 -0.21 2.65
N ILE A 41 -6.65 0.31 3.88
CA ILE A 41 -7.90 0.74 4.52
C ILE A 41 -8.05 2.25 4.37
N GLY A 42 -6.99 3.00 4.69
CA GLY A 42 -6.90 4.44 4.53
C GLY A 42 -5.94 4.77 3.41
N LYS A 43 -6.47 5.31 2.31
CA LYS A 43 -5.65 5.77 1.18
C LYS A 43 -6.20 7.05 0.58
N THR A 44 -5.31 7.88 0.08
CA THR A 44 -5.62 9.10 -0.65
C THR A 44 -4.91 9.06 -1.99
N GLU A 45 -5.63 9.35 -3.07
CA GLU A 45 -5.02 9.49 -4.38
C GLU A 45 -4.08 10.70 -4.39
N VAL A 46 -2.87 10.51 -4.90
CA VAL A 46 -1.83 11.53 -4.97
C VAL A 46 -1.24 11.54 -6.38
N GLU A 47 -0.63 12.65 -6.76
CA GLU A 47 0.08 12.71 -8.02
C GLU A 47 1.41 11.95 -7.93
N ARG A 48 1.93 11.51 -9.09
CA ARG A 48 3.22 10.81 -9.15
C ARG A 48 4.35 11.64 -8.53
N GLU A 49 4.28 12.96 -8.67
CA GLU A 49 5.28 13.91 -8.18
C GLU A 49 5.32 14.01 -6.65
N ASP A 50 4.22 13.66 -5.96
CA ASP A 50 4.14 13.59 -4.50
C ASP A 50 4.67 12.27 -3.92
N VAL A 51 4.96 11.28 -4.77
CA VAL A 51 5.49 9.99 -4.35
C VAL A 51 7.02 10.06 -4.27
N PRO A 52 7.63 9.70 -3.13
CA PRO A 52 9.08 9.64 -3.01
C PRO A 52 9.70 8.72 -4.07
N SER A 53 10.84 9.13 -4.63
CA SER A 53 11.51 8.40 -5.72
C SER A 53 11.84 6.94 -5.35
N GLU A 54 12.21 6.69 -4.10
CA GLU A 54 12.50 5.34 -3.58
C GLU A 54 11.28 4.41 -3.70
N TRP A 55 10.08 4.94 -3.53
CA TRP A 55 8.84 4.18 -3.73
C TRP A 55 8.46 4.08 -5.19
N LEU A 56 8.73 5.10 -6.01
CA LEU A 56 8.48 5.05 -7.44
C LEU A 56 9.24 3.91 -8.12
N GLU A 57 10.50 3.68 -7.73
CA GLU A 57 11.31 2.57 -8.26
C GLU A 57 10.68 1.20 -7.94
N VAL A 58 10.26 0.99 -6.68
CA VAL A 58 9.60 -0.25 -6.25
C VAL A 58 8.23 -0.46 -6.92
N LEU A 59 7.46 0.62 -7.09
CA LEU A 59 6.12 0.58 -7.70
C LEU A 59 6.15 0.41 -9.23
N ASP A 60 7.25 0.79 -9.89
CA ASP A 60 7.43 0.58 -11.33
C ASP A 60 8.01 -0.81 -11.63
N ASP A 61 8.87 -1.35 -10.76
CA ASP A 61 9.42 -2.71 -10.87
C ASP A 61 8.32 -3.79 -10.81
N ALA A 62 7.27 -3.55 -10.02
CA ALA A 62 6.09 -4.41 -9.94
C ALA A 62 5.27 -4.53 -11.26
N LYS A 63 5.69 -3.88 -12.36
CA LYS A 63 5.13 -4.06 -13.71
C LYS A 63 5.64 -5.31 -14.43
N MET A 64 6.62 -6.03 -13.89
CA MET A 64 7.34 -7.10 -14.60
C MET A 64 6.88 -8.55 -14.32
N ASP A 65 5.77 -8.76 -13.60
CA ASP A 65 5.15 -10.08 -13.37
C ASP A 65 3.79 -10.24 -14.06
#